data_AF-A0A0F9M7K8-F1
#
_entry.id   AF-A0A0F9M7K8-F1
#
_cell.length_a   1.000
_cell.length_b   1.000
_cell.length_c   1.000
_cell.angle_alpha   90.00
_cell.angle_beta   90.00
_cell.angle_gamma   90.00
#
_symmetry.space_group_name_H-M   'P 1'
#
loop_
_entity.id
_entity.type
_entity.pdbx_description
1 polymer ?
#
loop_
_entity_poly.entity_id
_entity_poly.type
_entity_poly.pdbx_seq_one_letter_code
_entity_poly.pdbx_strand_id
1 'polypeptide(L)' 'MSYTWNKEEYTFIADANRYGLISIKMTGKGLKELRTVSLDDFMNEDIRQLHAEEMIYDAENYIDEIEEEEFEKNELKIK' A
#
# COMPACT_ATOMS: atom_id res chain seq x y z
N MET A 1 16.90 9.70 6.34
CA MET A 1 16.85 9.96 4.88
C MET A 1 15.51 9.42 4.42
N SER A 2 14.72 10.24 3.72
CA SER A 2 13.40 9.86 3.22
C SER A 2 13.46 9.81 1.71
N TYR A 3 12.90 8.77 1.10
CA TYR A 3 12.81 8.61 -0.35
C TYR A 3 11.35 8.55 -0.76
N THR A 4 10.95 9.39 -1.72
CA THR A 4 9.57 9.49 -2.18
C THR A 4 9.50 9.21 -3.67
N TRP A 5 8.55 8.38 -4.09
CA TRP A 5 8.26 8.15 -5.51
C TRP A 5 6.76 8.01 -5.74
N ASN A 6 6.35 8.23 -7.00
CA ASN A 6 4.97 8.07 -7.43
C ASN A 6 4.88 6.91 -8.40
N LYS A 7 3.78 6.16 -8.33
CA LYS A 7 3.38 5.15 -9.31
C LYS A 7 1.88 5.26 -9.48
N GLU A 8 1.45 5.53 -10.70
CA GLU A 8 0.04 5.80 -11.02
C GLU A 8 -0.54 6.91 -10.13
N GLU A 9 -1.63 6.63 -9.40
CA GLU A 9 -2.31 7.56 -8.49
C GLU A 9 -1.81 7.47 -7.04
N TYR A 10 -0.75 6.69 -6.80
CA TYR A 10 -0.21 6.43 -5.47
C TYR A 10 1.16 7.08 -5.26
N THR A 11 1.35 7.62 -4.06
CA THR A 11 2.63 8.14 -3.57
C THR A 11 3.17 7.22 -2.50
N PHE A 12 4.46 6.89 -2.62
CA PHE A 12 5.19 6.05 -1.69
C PHE A 12 6.27 6.85 -0.98
N ILE A 13 6.40 6.65 0.33
CA ILE A 13 7.40 7.29 1.18
C ILE A 13 8.14 6.21 1.95
N ALA A 14 9.44 6.11 1.73
CA ALA A 14 10.32 5.18 2.42
C ALA A 14 11.18 5.88 3.46
N ASP A 15 11.06 5.46 4.72
CA ASP A 15 11.84 5.97 5.85
C ASP A 15 12.65 4.85 6.50
N ALA A 16 13.95 5.08 6.69
CA ALA A 16 14.83 4.16 7.40
C ALA A 16 14.68 4.32 8.92
N ASN A 17 14.52 3.21 9.63
CA ASN A 17 14.55 3.19 11.08
C ASN A 17 15.97 2.99 11.63
N ARG A 18 16.12 3.12 12.95
CA ARG A 18 17.42 2.98 13.65
C ARG A 18 18.07 1.60 13.56
N TYR A 19 17.33 0.60 13.08
CA TYR A 19 17.77 -0.80 12.95
C TYR A 19 18.09 -1.18 11.50
N GLY A 20 18.06 -0.24 10.56
CA GLY A 20 18.33 -0.50 9.15
C GLY A 20 17.16 -1.14 8.39
N LEU A 21 15.95 -1.15 8.95
CA LEU A 21 14.75 -1.53 8.21
C LEU A 21 14.14 -0.29 7.54
N ILE A 22 13.55 -0.48 6.37
CA ILE A 22 12.89 0.57 5.62
C ILE A 22 11.38 0.39 5.74
N SER A 23 10.69 1.40 6.25
CA SER A 23 9.23 1.45 6.24
C SER A 23 8.76 2.18 5.00
N ILE A 24 8.03 1.49 4.12
CA ILE A 24 7.41 2.04 2.92
C ILE A 24 5.93 2.30 3.25
N LYS A 25 5.54 3.57 3.17
CA LYS A 25 4.17 4.03 3.32
C LYS A 25 3.61 4.39 1.95
N MET A 26 2.47 3.83 1.59
CA MET A 26 1.71 4.20 0.40
C MET A 26 0.52 5.08 0.79
N THR A 27 0.22 6.09 -0.02
CA THR A 27 -1.01 6.89 0.06
C THR A 27 -1.52 7.23 -1.34
N GLY A 28 -2.82 7.08 -1.60
CA GLY A 28 -3.44 7.38 -2.90
C GLY A 28 -4.88 6.90 -2.94
N LYS A 29 -5.75 7.51 -3.76
CA LYS A 29 -7.20 7.17 -3.83
C LYS A 29 -7.92 7.04 -2.47
N GLY A 30 -7.51 7.82 -1.46
CA GLY A 30 -8.06 7.71 -0.10
C GLY A 30 -7.54 6.51 0.72
N LEU A 31 -6.68 5.67 0.15
CA LEU A 31 -6.04 4.53 0.78
C LEU A 31 -4.73 4.89 1.46
N LYS A 32 -4.38 4.07 2.45
CA LYS A 32 -3.11 4.12 3.16
C LYS A 32 -2.66 2.72 3.53
N GLU A 33 -1.47 2.35 3.08
CA GLU A 33 -0.86 1.06 3.39
C GLU A 33 0.57 1.26 3.93
N LEU A 34 1.03 0.34 4.78
CA LEU A 34 2.36 0.42 5.40
C LEU A 34 3.03 -0.95 5.38
N ARG A 35 4.22 -1.00 4.80
CA ARG A 35 5.04 -2.21 4.74
C ARG A 35 6.44 -1.95 5.28
N THR A 36 7.08 -2.98 5.83
CA THR A 36 8.49 -2.91 6.25
C THR A 36 9.30 -3.89 5.42
N VAL A 37 10.41 -3.42 4.85
CA VAL A 37 11.33 -4.20 4.02
C VAL A 37 12.76 -4.03 4.51
N SER A 38 13.65 -4.93 4.09
CA SER A 38 15.08 -4.80 4.38
C SER A 38 15.70 -3.67 3.55
N LEU A 39 16.85 -3.15 3.98
CA LEU A 39 17.60 -2.17 3.18
C LEU A 39 18.07 -2.76 1.85
N ASP A 40 18.55 -4.00 1.85
CA ASP A 40 19.06 -4.66 0.65
C ASP A 40 17.97 -4.81 -0.43
N ASP A 41 16.78 -5.22 0.00
CA ASP A 41 15.60 -5.32 -0.89
C ASP A 41 15.19 -3.95 -1.43
N PHE A 42 15.20 -2.91 -0.58
CA PHE A 42 14.82 -1.56 -0.99
C PHE A 42 15.81 -0.92 -1.99
N MET A 43 17.10 -1.23 -1.85
CA MET A 43 18.15 -0.74 -2.74
C MET A 43 18.08 -1.38 -4.13
N ASN A 44 17.46 -2.57 -4.25
CA ASN A 44 17.16 -3.18 -5.54
C ASN A 44 15.87 -2.57 -6.12
N GLU A 45 15.98 -1.90 -7.26
CA GLU A 45 14.85 -1.22 -7.89
C GLU A 45 13.73 -2.18 -8.30
N ASP A 46 14.05 -3.35 -8.85
CA ASP A 46 13.05 -4.31 -9.30
C ASP A 46 12.24 -4.84 -8.10
N ILE A 47 12.91 -5.13 -6.98
CA ILE A 47 12.26 -5.58 -5.74
C ILE A 47 11.42 -4.45 -5.13
N ARG A 48 11.94 -3.21 -5.11
CA ARG A 48 11.18 -2.04 -4.63
C ARG A 48 9.92 -1.81 -5.47
N GLN A 49 9.99 -1.96 -6.79
CA GLN A 49 8.84 -1.82 -7.68
C GLN A 49 7.81 -2.93 -7.47
N LEU A 50 8.27 -4.17 -7.26
CA LEU A 50 7.41 -5.31 -6.95
C LEU A 50 6.62 -5.07 -5.65
N HIS A 51 7.28 -4.64 -4.58
CA HIS A 51 6.58 -4.33 -3.34
C HIS A 51 5.57 -3.18 -3.47
N ALA A 52 5.85 -2.20 -4.32
CA ALA A 52 4.89 -1.13 -4.60
C ALA A 52 3.63 -1.68 -5.30
N GLU A 53 3.78 -2.63 -6.22
CA GLU A 53 2.66 -3.29 -6.91
C GLU A 53 1.83 -4.16 -5.95
N GLU A 54 2.49 -4.95 -5.10
CA GLU A 54 1.81 -5.75 -4.08
C GLU A 54 1.00 -4.87 -3.12
N MET A 55 1.56 -3.73 -2.67
CA MET A 55 0.84 -2.80 -1.80
C MET A 55 -0.38 -2.17 -2.48
N ILE A 56 -0.32 -1.90 -3.80
CA ILE A 56 -1.47 -1.40 -4.56
C ILE A 56 -2.54 -2.49 -4.62
N TYR A 57 -2.15 -3.71 -5.01
CA TYR A 57 -3.07 -4.85 -5.10
C TYR A 57 -3.77 -5.16 -3.78
N ASP A 58 -3.01 -5.22 -2.68
CA ASP A 58 -3.57 -5.45 -1.34
C ASP A 58 -4.59 -4.36 -0.95
N ALA A 59 -4.29 -3.10 -1.27
CA ALA A 59 -5.14 -1.97 -0.93
C ALA A 59 -6.41 -1.89 -1.79
N GLU A 60 -6.32 -2.23 -3.08
CA GLU A 60 -7.49 -2.27 -3.98
C GLU A 60 -8.42 -3.44 -3.63
N ASN A 61 -7.89 -4.64 -3.37
CA ASN A 61 -8.74 -5.76 -2.93
C ASN A 61 -9.45 -5.48 -1.59
N TYR A 62 -8.78 -4.79 -0.66
CA TYR A 62 -9.42 -4.39 0.59
C TYR A 62 -10.60 -3.44 0.39
N ILE A 63 -10.53 -2.56 -0.62
CA ILE A 63 -11.69 -1.73 -1.00
C ILE A 63 -12.80 -2.63 -1.53
N ASP A 64 -12.49 -3.50 -2.48
CA ASP A 64 -13.48 -4.36 -3.12
C ASP A 64 -14.23 -5.21 -2.06
N GLU A 65 -13.52 -5.76 -1.08
CA GLU A 65 -14.11 -6.50 0.03
C GLU A 65 -15.04 -5.62 0.90
N ILE A 66 -14.64 -4.39 1.22
CA ILE A 66 -15.48 -3.46 1.99
C ILE A 66 -16.74 -3.08 1.20
N GLU A 67 -16.58 -2.73 -0.08
CA GLU A 67 -17.68 -2.31 -0.94
C GLU A 67 -18.69 -3.44 -1.13
N GLU A 68 -18.25 -4.68 -1.29
CA GLU A 68 -19.10 -5.87 -1.35
C GLU A 68 -19.87 -6.08 -0.03
N GLU A 69 -19.19 -6.02 1.13
CA GLU A 69 -19.85 -6.13 2.44
C GLU A 69 -20.90 -5.02 2.67
N GLU A 70 -20.60 -3.77 2.30
CA GLU A 70 -21.55 -2.67 2.43
C GLU A 70 -22.75 -2.83 1.49
N PHE A 71 -22.52 -3.32 0.28
CA PHE A 71 -23.58 -3.62 -0.68
C PHE A 71 -24.54 -4.68 -0.12
N GLU A 72 -24.03 -5.81 0.38
CA GLU A 72 -24.86 -6.88 0.97
C GLU A 72 -25.70 -6.38 2.16
N LYS A 73 -25.08 -5.59 3.07
CA LYS A 73 -25.79 -5.00 4.22
C LYS A 73 -26.90 -4.04 3.79
N ASN A 74 -26.71 -3.33 2.69
CA ASN A 74 -27.71 -2.40 2.17
C ASN A 74 -28.84 -3.11 1.41
N GLU A 75 -28.55 -4.18 0.66
CA GLU A 75 -29.61 -5.01 0.06
C GLU A 75 -30.49 -5.68 1.12
N LEU A 76 -29.91 -6.16 2.22
CA LEU A 76 -30.64 -6.75 3.33
C LEU A 76 -31.57 -5.77 4.06
N LYS A 77 -31.27 -4.46 4.04
CA LYS A 77 -32.13 -3.42 4.65
C LYS A 77 -33.32 -3.01 3.78
N ILE A 78 -33.26 -3.29 2.47
CA ILE A 78 -34.29 -2.91 1.50
C ILE A 78 -35.37 -4.01 1.37
N LYS A 79 -35.08 -5.25 1.81
CA LYS A 79 -36.05 -6.33 1.95
C LYS A 79 -36.76 -6.30 3.31
#